data_AF-A0AAU4LHY2-F1
#
_entry.id   AF-A0AAU4LHY2-F1
#
_cell.length_a   1.000
_cell.length_b   1.000
_cell.length_c   1.000
_cell.angle_alpha   90.00
_cell.angle_beta   90.00
_cell.angle_gamma   90.00
#
_symmetry.space_group_name_H-M   'P 1'
#
loop_
_entity.id
_entity.type
_entity.pdbx_description
1 polymer ?
#
loop_
_entity_poly.entity_id
_entity_poly.type
_entity_poly.pdbx_seq_one_letter_code
_entity_poly.pdbx_strand_id
1 'polypeptide(L)'
;MSRRISRPATASRRGRVRAAAAAALAGAAAAMALTGCSFAYEEDICSSGEYPVLTVGGTGSACVPDDEQPPKGYTRYPEGKVPKQVDDKWDVYWNTHTLDKDGKVIDEPDAG
;
A
#
# COMPACT_ATOMS: atom_id res chain seq x y z
N MET A 1 27.47 67.42 -20.08
CA MET A 1 27.79 66.45 -19.01
C MET A 1 26.61 65.51 -18.81
N SER A 2 26.66 64.29 -19.36
CA SER A 2 25.57 63.30 -19.21
C SER A 2 25.84 62.37 -18.03
N ARG A 3 25.01 62.46 -16.98
CA ARG A 3 25.03 61.50 -15.86
C ARG A 3 24.32 60.23 -16.28
N ARG A 4 25.08 59.15 -16.48
CA ARG A 4 24.55 57.78 -16.59
C ARG A 4 24.21 57.29 -15.18
N ILE A 5 22.91 57.16 -14.89
CA ILE A 5 22.43 56.57 -13.64
C ILE A 5 22.56 55.05 -13.77
N SER A 6 23.56 54.48 -13.11
CA SER A 6 23.71 53.03 -12.98
C SER A 6 22.64 52.48 -12.04
N ARG A 7 21.68 51.72 -12.59
CA ARG A 7 20.72 50.93 -11.79
C ARG A 7 21.45 49.76 -11.10
N PRO A 8 21.16 49.45 -9.82
CA PRO A 8 21.91 48.45 -9.07
C PRO A 8 21.54 47.03 -9.51
N ALA A 9 22.55 46.23 -9.87
CA ALA A 9 22.43 44.82 -10.27
C ALA A 9 21.92 43.88 -9.15
N THR A 10 21.75 44.39 -7.93
CA THR A 10 21.39 43.63 -6.74
C THR A 10 19.94 43.13 -6.75
N ALA A 11 19.02 43.87 -7.37
CA ALA A 11 17.61 43.46 -7.49
C ALA A 11 17.44 42.24 -8.40
N SER A 12 18.24 42.16 -9.46
CA SER A 12 18.23 41.06 -10.43
C SER A 12 18.66 39.72 -9.81
N ARG A 13 19.66 39.76 -8.92
CA ARG A 13 20.19 38.55 -8.27
C ARG A 13 19.19 37.94 -7.28
N ARG A 14 18.47 38.78 -6.51
CA ARG A 14 17.38 38.33 -5.61
C ARG A 14 16.18 37.75 -6.36
N GLY A 15 15.82 38.32 -7.51
CA GLY A 15 14.76 37.79 -8.36
C GLY A 15 15.07 36.40 -8.92
N ARG A 16 16.31 36.20 -9.38
CA ARG A 16 16.77 34.90 -9.91
C ARG A 16 16.82 33.79 -8.84
N VAL A 17 17.26 34.11 -7.63
CA VAL A 17 17.29 33.15 -6.51
C VAL A 17 15.87 32.74 -6.11
N ARG A 18 14.93 33.68 -6.07
CA ARG A 18 13.52 33.38 -5.77
C ARG A 18 12.83 32.57 -6.87
N ALA A 19 13.11 32.88 -8.14
CA ALA A 19 12.58 32.12 -9.27
C ALA A 19 13.13 30.69 -9.30
N ALA A 20 14.42 30.50 -9.02
CA ALA A 20 15.03 29.18 -8.92
C ALA A 20 14.45 28.36 -7.75
N ALA A 21 14.24 28.99 -6.59
CA ALA A 21 13.60 28.33 -5.45
C ALA A 21 12.15 27.91 -5.75
N ALA A 22 11.37 28.79 -6.39
CA ALA A 22 9.99 28.48 -6.78
C ALA A 22 9.93 27.34 -7.82
N ALA A 23 10.83 27.34 -8.79
CA ALA A 23 10.93 26.26 -9.77
C ALA A 23 11.32 24.92 -9.14
N ALA A 24 12.24 24.93 -8.18
CA ALA A 24 12.63 23.73 -7.44
C ALA A 24 11.48 23.15 -6.60
N LEU A 25 10.72 24.01 -5.91
CA LEU A 25 9.53 23.61 -5.14
C LEU A 25 8.44 23.03 -6.04
N ALA A 26 8.17 23.66 -7.18
CA ALA A 26 7.20 23.16 -8.16
C ALA A 26 7.66 21.82 -8.76
N GLY A 27 8.95 21.67 -9.04
CA GLY A 27 9.54 20.41 -9.52
C GLY A 27 9.42 19.28 -8.49
N ALA A 28 9.65 19.56 -7.20
CA ALA A 28 9.50 18.59 -6.13
C ALA A 28 8.03 18.17 -5.93
N ALA A 29 7.10 19.12 -5.96
CA ALA A 29 5.66 18.82 -5.86
C ALA A 29 5.16 18.00 -7.05
N ALA A 30 5.62 18.32 -8.27
CA ALA A 30 5.32 17.54 -9.47
C ALA A 30 5.93 16.13 -9.39
N ALA A 31 7.15 15.98 -8.87
CA ALA A 31 7.77 14.68 -8.67
C ALA A 31 6.99 13.82 -7.66
N MET A 32 6.55 14.39 -6.53
CA MET A 32 5.71 13.68 -5.54
C MET A 32 4.34 13.29 -6.11
N ALA A 33 3.74 14.14 -6.95
CA ALA A 33 2.47 13.83 -7.60
C ALA A 33 2.60 12.77 -8.71
N LEU A 34 3.75 12.70 -9.38
CA LEU A 34 4.05 11.71 -10.42
C LEU A 34 4.50 10.37 -9.83
N THR A 35 5.13 10.37 -8.65
CA THR A 35 5.29 9.19 -7.80
C THR A 35 3.97 8.93 -7.08
N GLY A 36 2.88 8.70 -7.82
CA GLY A 36 1.60 8.27 -7.27
C GLY A 36 1.82 7.14 -6.27
N CYS A 37 1.05 7.10 -5.17
CA CYS A 37 1.34 6.49 -3.88
C CYS A 37 2.16 5.18 -3.78
N SER A 38 3.39 5.19 -4.28
CA SER A 38 4.29 4.04 -4.36
C SER A 38 5.29 4.01 -3.20
N PHE A 39 5.01 4.81 -2.17
CA PHE A 39 5.62 4.62 -0.87
C PHE A 39 5.03 3.31 -0.35
N ALA A 40 5.87 2.27 -0.20
CA ALA A 40 5.46 0.90 0.14
C ALA A 40 4.57 0.92 1.39
N TYR A 41 3.26 0.92 1.18
CA TYR A 41 2.27 0.91 2.25
C TYR A 41 1.94 -0.54 2.46
N GLU A 42 2.51 -1.09 3.53
CA GLU A 42 2.05 -2.35 4.09
C GLU A 42 0.66 -2.09 4.68
N GLU A 43 -0.38 -2.51 3.96
CA GLU A 43 -1.75 -2.47 4.43
C GLU A 43 -2.07 -3.81 5.12
N ASP A 44 -2.56 -3.77 6.36
CA ASP A 44 -3.02 -4.97 7.06
C ASP A 44 -4.28 -5.55 6.36
N ILE A 45 -4.39 -6.88 6.29
CA ILE A 45 -5.54 -7.57 5.67
C ILE A 45 -6.84 -7.29 6.42
N CYS A 46 -6.77 -7.23 7.75
CA CYS A 46 -7.90 -6.97 8.63
C CYS A 46 -7.61 -5.79 9.54
N SER A 47 -8.66 -5.14 10.02
CA SER A 47 -8.52 -4.04 10.98
C SER A 47 -8.01 -4.56 12.32
N SER A 48 -7.50 -3.64 13.16
CA SER A 48 -7.15 -3.97 14.53
C SER A 48 -8.36 -4.51 15.30
N GLY A 49 -8.22 -5.65 15.97
CA GLY A 49 -9.30 -6.33 16.70
C GLY A 49 -10.07 -7.36 15.87
N GLU A 50 -9.64 -7.60 14.62
CA GLU A 50 -10.15 -8.65 13.76
C GLU A 50 -9.02 -9.60 13.32
N TYR A 51 -9.39 -10.83 12.98
CA TYR A 51 -8.50 -11.81 12.38
C TYR A 51 -9.05 -12.30 11.04
N PRO A 52 -8.16 -12.67 10.10
CA PRO A 52 -8.58 -13.18 8.80
C PRO A 52 -9.01 -14.65 8.91
N VAL A 53 -10.01 -15.01 8.12
CA VAL A 53 -10.51 -16.38 7.93
C VAL A 53 -10.52 -16.75 6.46
N LEU A 54 -10.39 -18.05 6.19
CA LEU A 54 -10.34 -18.63 4.85
C LEU A 54 -11.64 -19.38 4.53
N THR A 55 -12.14 -19.27 3.31
CA THR A 55 -13.26 -20.08 2.82
C THR A 55 -12.82 -21.53 2.66
N VAL A 56 -13.60 -22.47 3.19
CA VAL A 56 -13.32 -23.91 2.99
C VAL A 56 -13.63 -24.28 1.54
N GLY A 57 -12.62 -24.78 0.82
CA GLY A 57 -12.74 -25.19 -0.57
C GLY A 57 -12.69 -24.05 -1.60
N GLY A 58 -12.26 -22.84 -1.20
CA GLY A 58 -12.00 -21.73 -2.11
C GLY A 58 -10.99 -20.72 -1.55
N THR A 59 -10.56 -19.76 -2.35
CA THR A 59 -9.52 -18.78 -1.99
C THR A 59 -10.03 -17.52 -1.30
N GLY A 60 -11.36 -17.36 -1.19
CA GLY A 60 -11.96 -16.19 -0.56
C GLY A 60 -11.60 -16.06 0.92
N SER A 61 -11.42 -14.81 1.38
CA SER A 61 -11.12 -14.47 2.77
C SER A 61 -12.14 -13.48 3.34
N ALA A 62 -12.21 -13.39 4.68
CA ALA A 62 -12.99 -12.40 5.40
C ALA A 62 -12.32 -12.04 6.72
N CYS A 63 -12.74 -10.93 7.33
CA CYS A 63 -12.30 -10.50 8.66
C CYS A 63 -13.39 -10.78 9.69
N VAL A 64 -13.00 -11.31 10.85
CA VAL A 64 -13.89 -11.68 11.96
C VAL A 64 -13.37 -11.05 13.25
N PRO A 65 -14.21 -10.46 14.12
CA PRO A 65 -13.76 -9.94 15.41
C PRO A 65 -13.06 -11.02 16.25
N ASP A 66 -12.01 -10.65 16.98
CA ASP A 66 -11.16 -11.58 17.76
C ASP A 66 -11.91 -12.49 18.74
N ASP A 67 -13.03 -12.02 19.27
CA ASP A 67 -13.89 -12.72 20.23
C ASP A 67 -15.00 -13.56 19.58
N GLU A 68 -15.12 -13.52 18.26
CA GLU A 68 -16.12 -14.28 17.50
C GLU A 68 -15.53 -15.53 16.83
N GLN A 69 -16.40 -16.52 16.58
CA GLN A 69 -16.05 -17.71 15.82
C GLN A 69 -16.21 -17.44 14.31
N PRO A 70 -15.44 -18.13 13.45
CA PRO A 70 -15.61 -18.03 12.01
C PRO A 70 -17.06 -18.35 11.59
N PRO A 71 -17.65 -17.59 10.66
CA PRO A 71 -18.96 -17.88 10.13
C PRO A 71 -18.97 -19.22 9.38
N LYS A 72 -20.16 -19.80 9.19
CA LYS A 72 -20.31 -21.08 8.49
C LYS A 72 -19.70 -21.01 7.08
N GLY A 73 -18.88 -22.00 6.74
CA GLY A 73 -18.17 -22.06 5.45
C GLY A 73 -16.77 -21.45 5.49
N TYR A 74 -16.40 -20.80 6.59
CA TYR A 74 -15.07 -20.28 6.82
C TYR A 74 -14.36 -21.06 7.93
N THR A 75 -13.04 -21.00 7.91
CA THR A 75 -12.18 -21.59 8.94
C THR A 75 -11.00 -20.68 9.23
N ARG A 76 -10.33 -20.89 10.37
CA ARG A 76 -9.08 -20.20 10.68
C ARG A 76 -7.97 -20.74 9.79
N TYR A 77 -7.06 -19.84 9.40
CA TYR A 77 -5.82 -20.25 8.74
C TYR A 77 -4.98 -21.16 9.65
N PRO A 78 -4.21 -22.10 9.09
CA PRO A 78 -3.27 -22.90 9.86
C PRO A 78 -2.25 -22.02 10.59
N GLU A 79 -1.81 -22.46 11.76
CA GLU A 79 -0.80 -21.74 12.54
C GLU A 79 0.47 -21.48 11.72
N GLY A 80 0.98 -20.26 11.79
CA GLY A 80 2.15 -19.84 11.02
C GLY A 80 1.90 -19.63 9.52
N LYS A 81 0.66 -19.81 9.04
CA LYS A 81 0.22 -19.59 7.65
C LYS A 81 -0.89 -18.54 7.51
N VAL A 82 -0.92 -17.59 8.45
CA VAL A 82 -1.94 -16.54 8.49
C VAL A 82 -1.43 -15.33 7.70
N PRO A 83 -2.19 -14.83 6.71
CA PRO A 83 -1.88 -13.57 6.04
C PRO A 83 -2.06 -12.41 7.03
N LYS A 84 -1.15 -11.45 7.00
CA LYS A 84 -1.15 -10.28 7.88
C LYS A 84 -1.29 -9.00 7.07
N GLN A 85 -0.56 -8.91 5.97
CA GLN A 85 -0.54 -7.74 5.10
C GLN A 85 -0.89 -8.13 3.67
N VAL A 86 -1.47 -7.18 2.94
CA VAL A 86 -1.70 -7.28 1.51
C VAL A 86 -0.38 -7.59 0.80
N ASP A 87 -0.43 -8.56 -0.12
CA ASP A 87 0.71 -9.07 -0.88
C ASP A 87 1.83 -9.72 -0.05
N ASP A 88 1.56 -10.07 1.21
CA ASP A 88 2.52 -10.85 1.99
C ASP A 88 2.61 -12.30 1.47
N LYS A 89 3.61 -13.04 1.97
CA LYS A 89 3.86 -14.42 1.57
C LYS A 89 2.61 -15.29 1.64
N TRP A 90 1.80 -15.14 2.68
CA TRP A 90 0.63 -15.97 2.91
C TRP A 90 -0.57 -15.47 2.13
N ASP A 91 -0.75 -14.16 2.00
CA ASP A 91 -1.78 -13.56 1.13
C ASP A 91 -1.64 -14.08 -0.30
N VAL A 92 -0.43 -13.99 -0.85
CA VAL A 92 -0.13 -14.51 -2.20
C VAL A 92 -0.26 -16.03 -2.28
N TYR A 93 0.15 -16.78 -1.25
CA TYR A 93 0.06 -18.24 -1.25
C TYR A 93 -1.39 -18.72 -1.33
N TRP A 94 -2.30 -18.08 -0.60
CA TRP A 94 -3.70 -18.44 -0.54
C TRP A 94 -4.50 -17.96 -1.74
N ASN A 95 -3.90 -17.26 -2.71
CA ASN A 95 -4.55 -16.95 -3.99
C ASN A 95 -4.72 -18.18 -4.91
N THR A 96 -4.01 -19.27 -4.64
CA THR A 96 -4.11 -20.52 -5.43
C THR A 96 -4.29 -21.77 -4.59
N HIS A 97 -4.35 -21.62 -3.26
CA HIS A 97 -4.49 -22.73 -2.32
C HIS A 97 -5.70 -22.49 -1.43
N THR A 98 -6.24 -23.57 -0.88
CA THR A 98 -7.31 -23.52 0.11
C THR A 98 -7.23 -24.71 1.06
N LEU A 99 -8.16 -24.79 2.02
CA LEU A 99 -8.35 -25.94 2.89
C LEU A 99 -9.57 -26.75 2.46
N ASP A 100 -9.42 -28.07 2.39
CA ASP A 100 -10.57 -28.97 2.26
C ASP A 100 -11.37 -29.07 3.57
N LYS A 101 -12.49 -29.80 3.52
CA LYS A 101 -13.36 -30.05 4.68
C LYS A 101 -12.67 -30.74 5.87
N ASP A 102 -11.52 -31.37 5.64
CA ASP A 102 -10.74 -32.09 6.64
C ASP A 102 -9.55 -31.24 7.15
N GLY A 103 -9.43 -29.98 6.67
CA GLY A 103 -8.36 -29.06 7.04
C GLY A 103 -7.04 -29.31 6.32
N LYS A 104 -7.03 -30.08 5.23
CA LYS A 104 -5.82 -30.28 4.41
C LYS A 104 -5.70 -29.18 3.37
N VAL A 105 -4.46 -28.73 3.16
CA VAL A 105 -4.16 -27.78 2.09
C VAL A 105 -4.27 -28.50 0.74
N ILE A 106 -5.06 -27.90 -0.15
CA ILE A 106 -5.25 -28.32 -1.53
C ILE A 106 -5.04 -27.11 -2.45
N ASP A 107 -4.73 -27.35 -3.71
CA ASP A 107 -4.81 -26.32 -4.74
C ASP A 107 -6.28 -25.97 -4.99
N GLU A 108 -6.59 -24.70 -5.27
CA GLU A 108 -7.95 -24.33 -5.65
C GLU A 108 -8.30 -25.00 -7.00
N PRO A 109 -9.43 -25.73 -7.09
CA PRO A 109 -9.78 -26.49 -8.30
C PRO A 109 -9.89 -25.64 -9.57
N ASP A 110 -10.21 -24.36 -9.40
CA ASP A 110 -10.44 -23.38 -10.47
C ASP A 110 -9.26 -22.41 -10.67
N ALA A 111 -8.09 -22.65 -10.05
CA ALA A 111 -6.89 -21.82 -10.23
C ALA A 111 -6.18 -22.02 -11.60
N GLY A 112 -6.94 -22.36 -12.65
CA GLY A 112 -6.47 -22.67 -14.01
C GLY A 112 -7.05 -21.74 -15.08
#